data_AF-A0AAD5FW30-F1
#
_entry.id   AF-A0AAD5FW30-F1
#
_cell.length_a   1.000
_cell.length_b   1.000
_cell.length_c   1.000
_cell.angle_alpha   90.00
_cell.angle_beta   90.00
_cell.angle_gamma   90.00
#
_symmetry.space_group_name_H-M   'P 1'
#
loop_
_entity.id
_entity.type
_entity.pdbx_description
1 polymer ?
#
loop_
_entity_poly.entity_id
_entity_poly.type
_entity_poly.pdbx_seq_one_letter_code
_entity_poly.pdbx_strand_id
1 'polypeptide(L)'
;MSWVVSRSRFKRDINKLPSHFKQQWLKQQEATALPTFKGFFPDRLPRSQQKTRFEAGITEGDLAYVTEGKHKGKIAEVLAYSPEFDAVSLSNISTKKLLPKPFWPEGQTSHVYDFPDYIPRNKVRVVGKSKEDGRISYMVAEGVVMGKPYYDDRYKKWIPERYIKHHDYELPWPTPPKMNDGELSTPEDKVTERTFEFNTIGKSSIPKQLVNQLRNPYSKFKKRELNGLQVAKLNGPEMPLTIEQKIWLAKQTEKPEKKLYPLSEEVKEFIGSKMADHMNKIESPELRHHLEVLSQVRIPDFEKTLKIIEETKKEESVTEEEDSRL
;
A
#
# COMPACT_ATOMS: atom_id res chain seq x y z
N MET A 1 3.85 -35.09 2.14
CA MET A 1 4.66 -33.86 2.03
C MET A 1 5.97 -34.18 1.32
N SER A 2 6.14 -33.75 0.07
CA SER A 2 7.37 -33.99 -0.69
C SER A 2 8.48 -33.04 -0.21
N TRP A 3 9.53 -33.59 0.39
CA TRP A 3 10.74 -32.90 0.85
C TRP A 3 11.66 -32.42 -0.29
N VAL A 4 11.13 -32.22 -1.50
CA VAL A 4 11.92 -31.75 -2.64
C VAL A 4 11.81 -30.23 -2.70
N VAL A 5 12.71 -29.55 -1.98
CA VAL A 5 12.93 -28.11 -2.18
C VAL A 5 13.68 -27.96 -3.50
N SER A 6 12.95 -27.88 -4.62
CA SER A 6 13.56 -27.58 -5.91
C SER A 6 14.38 -26.29 -5.77
N ARG A 7 15.66 -26.30 -6.17
CA ARG A 7 16.52 -25.11 -6.12
C ARG A 7 15.85 -23.98 -6.91
N SER A 8 15.30 -23.00 -6.20
CA SER A 8 14.54 -21.88 -6.77
C SER A 8 15.32 -21.09 -7.82
N ARG A 9 16.66 -21.12 -7.75
CA ARG A 9 17.57 -20.47 -8.72
C ARG A 9 17.31 -20.85 -10.18
N PHE A 10 16.93 -22.10 -10.46
CA PHE A 10 16.68 -22.56 -11.83
C PHE A 10 15.20 -22.52 -12.23
N LYS A 11 14.31 -22.20 -11.29
CA LYS A 11 12.89 -22.02 -11.60
C LYS A 11 12.71 -20.70 -12.34
N ARG A 12 12.47 -20.77 -13.64
CA ARG A 12 12.19 -19.59 -14.47
C ARG A 12 10.83 -19.01 -14.07
N ASP A 13 10.84 -17.76 -13.62
CA ASP A 13 9.62 -17.00 -13.37
C ASP A 13 9.25 -16.22 -14.65
N ILE A 14 8.25 -16.70 -15.37
CA ILE A 14 7.82 -16.15 -16.68
C ILE A 14 7.47 -14.67 -16.54
N ASN A 15 6.90 -14.26 -15.40
CA ASN A 15 6.47 -12.89 -15.16
C ASN A 15 7.66 -11.92 -15.05
N LYS A 16 8.84 -12.41 -14.63
CA LYS A 16 10.07 -11.62 -14.51
C LYS A 16 10.88 -11.57 -15.81
N LEU A 17 10.49 -12.31 -16.84
CA LEU A 17 11.18 -12.25 -18.13
C LEU A 17 10.97 -10.87 -18.80
N PRO A 18 11.99 -10.35 -19.49
CA PRO A 18 11.84 -9.20 -20.38
C PRO A 18 10.74 -9.41 -21.44
N SER A 19 10.11 -8.33 -21.91
CA SER A 19 8.98 -8.38 -22.84
C SER A 19 9.26 -9.16 -24.14
N HIS A 20 10.44 -8.97 -24.73
CA HIS A 20 10.84 -9.68 -25.96
C HIS A 20 10.96 -11.21 -25.75
N PHE A 21 11.54 -11.64 -24.62
CA PHE A 21 11.61 -13.07 -24.28
C PHE A 21 10.24 -13.66 -23.98
N LYS A 22 9.32 -12.87 -23.39
CA LYS A 22 7.93 -13.30 -23.19
C LYS A 22 7.23 -13.56 -24.52
N GLN A 23 7.38 -12.68 -25.50
CA GLN A 23 6.79 -12.88 -26.84
C GLN A 23 7.32 -14.14 -27.52
N GLN A 24 8.63 -14.38 -27.45
CA GLN A 24 9.22 -15.60 -28.00
C GLN A 24 8.70 -16.85 -27.29
N TRP A 25 8.57 -16.81 -25.97
CA TRP A 25 8.04 -17.91 -25.17
C TRP A 25 6.57 -18.18 -25.47
N LEU A 26 5.74 -17.13 -25.58
CA LEU A 26 4.33 -17.25 -25.97
C LEU A 26 4.21 -17.88 -27.36
N LYS A 27 5.03 -17.45 -28.33
CA LYS A 27 5.07 -18.04 -29.67
C LYS A 27 5.44 -19.54 -29.64
N GLN A 28 6.37 -19.94 -28.79
CA GLN A 28 6.73 -21.35 -28.59
C GLN A 28 5.57 -22.15 -27.97
N GLN A 29 4.89 -21.58 -26.97
CA GLN A 29 3.70 -22.22 -26.39
C GLN A 29 2.59 -22.36 -27.42
N GLU A 30 2.30 -21.32 -28.20
CA GLU A 30 1.30 -21.33 -29.26
C GLU A 30 1.61 -22.34 -30.35
N ALA A 31 2.89 -22.60 -30.65
CA ALA A 31 3.30 -23.63 -31.60
C ALA A 31 2.92 -25.04 -31.11
N THR A 32 3.00 -25.28 -29.79
CA THR A 32 2.61 -26.56 -29.17
C THR A 32 1.13 -26.66 -28.83
N ALA A 33 0.43 -25.52 -28.75
CA ALA A 33 -0.99 -25.47 -28.44
C ALA A 33 -1.84 -25.93 -29.62
N LEU A 34 -2.98 -26.56 -29.31
CA LEU A 34 -3.98 -26.91 -30.31
C LEU A 34 -4.43 -25.64 -31.07
N PRO A 35 -4.62 -25.69 -32.41
CA PRO A 35 -5.02 -24.55 -33.22
C PRO A 35 -6.22 -23.77 -32.66
N THR A 36 -7.15 -24.50 -32.06
CA THR A 36 -8.38 -23.97 -31.46
C THR A 36 -8.15 -23.09 -30.21
N PHE A 37 -7.07 -23.34 -29.47
CA PHE A 37 -6.73 -22.61 -28.24
C PHE A 37 -5.65 -21.55 -28.43
N LYS A 38 -5.12 -21.40 -29.65
CA LYS A 38 -4.17 -20.31 -29.96
C LYS A 38 -4.83 -18.95 -29.70
N GLY A 39 -4.16 -18.11 -28.91
CA GLY A 39 -4.64 -16.78 -28.52
C GLY A 39 -5.98 -16.78 -27.76
N PHE A 40 -6.39 -17.91 -27.16
CA PHE A 40 -7.68 -17.99 -26.48
C PHE A 40 -7.67 -17.27 -25.13
N PHE A 41 -6.62 -17.47 -24.35
CA PHE A 41 -6.46 -16.79 -23.08
C PHE A 41 -5.79 -15.43 -23.32
N PRO A 42 -6.28 -14.33 -22.71
CA PRO A 42 -5.59 -13.05 -22.77
C PRO A 42 -4.22 -13.13 -22.08
N ASP A 43 -3.39 -12.11 -22.29
CA ASP A 43 -2.11 -12.00 -21.59
C ASP A 43 -2.34 -11.85 -20.08
N ARG A 44 -1.52 -12.57 -19.29
CA ARG A 44 -1.58 -12.48 -17.82
C ARG A 44 -1.02 -11.15 -17.34
N LEU A 45 -1.80 -10.48 -16.51
CA LEU A 45 -1.39 -9.26 -15.83
C LEU A 45 -0.50 -9.58 -14.61
N PRO A 46 0.48 -8.71 -14.30
CA PRO A 46 1.28 -8.83 -13.08
C PRO A 46 0.38 -8.64 -11.86
N ARG A 47 0.69 -9.33 -10.74
CA ARG A 47 -0.12 -9.31 -9.50
C ARG A 47 -0.42 -7.90 -8.97
N SER A 48 0.45 -6.92 -9.21
CA SER A 48 0.24 -5.52 -8.79
C SER A 48 -0.85 -4.78 -9.57
N GLN A 49 -1.20 -5.26 -10.77
CA GLN A 49 -2.23 -4.68 -11.63
C GLN A 49 -3.55 -5.45 -11.59
N GLN A 50 -3.55 -6.64 -10.96
CA GLN A 50 -4.75 -7.47 -10.83
C GLN A 50 -5.70 -6.80 -9.85
N LYS A 51 -6.92 -6.52 -10.32
CA LYS A 51 -8.00 -5.96 -9.49
C LYS A 51 -8.87 -7.07 -8.95
N THR A 52 -9.39 -6.90 -7.74
CA THR A 52 -10.45 -7.79 -7.25
C THR A 52 -11.75 -7.54 -8.02
N ARG A 53 -12.68 -8.50 -8.02
CA ARG A 53 -14.00 -8.33 -8.68
C ARG A 53 -14.76 -7.08 -8.21
N PHE A 54 -14.65 -6.75 -6.92
CA PHE A 54 -15.28 -5.58 -6.34
C PHE A 54 -14.59 -4.28 -6.77
N GLU A 55 -13.25 -4.25 -6.81
CA GLU A 55 -12.49 -3.11 -7.35
C GLU A 55 -12.73 -2.90 -8.86
N ALA A 56 -12.92 -3.98 -9.61
CA ALA A 56 -13.26 -3.95 -11.03
C ALA A 56 -14.71 -3.50 -11.28
N GLY A 57 -15.54 -3.42 -10.24
CA GLY A 57 -16.94 -3.00 -10.34
C GLY A 57 -17.85 -3.99 -11.03
N ILE A 58 -17.46 -5.25 -11.14
CA ILE A 58 -18.22 -6.27 -11.84
C ILE A 58 -18.08 -7.62 -11.15
N THR A 59 -19.19 -8.32 -11.00
CA THR A 59 -19.27 -9.61 -10.31
C THR A 59 -20.09 -10.61 -11.10
N GLU A 60 -20.00 -11.87 -10.68
CA GLU A 60 -20.76 -12.99 -11.23
C GLU A 60 -22.25 -12.74 -11.00
N GLY A 61 -23.07 -12.92 -12.04
CA GLY A 61 -24.50 -12.63 -12.02
C GLY A 61 -24.88 -11.18 -12.37
N ASP A 62 -23.91 -10.29 -12.58
CA ASP A 62 -24.21 -8.95 -13.14
C ASP A 62 -24.63 -9.03 -14.60
N LEU A 63 -25.45 -8.09 -15.04
CA LEU A 63 -25.67 -7.89 -16.47
C LEU A 63 -24.63 -6.95 -17.04
N ALA A 64 -24.12 -7.29 -18.20
CA ALA A 64 -23.06 -6.55 -18.85
C ALA A 64 -23.36 -6.36 -20.34
N TYR A 65 -23.02 -5.16 -20.82
CA TYR A 65 -23.15 -4.73 -22.20
C TYR A 65 -21.77 -4.67 -22.86
N VAL A 66 -21.66 -5.28 -24.04
CA VAL A 66 -20.42 -5.27 -24.82
C VAL A 66 -20.37 -4.03 -25.72
N THR A 67 -19.34 -3.19 -25.52
CA THR A 67 -19.19 -1.93 -26.28
C THR A 67 -18.43 -2.10 -27.59
N GLU A 68 -17.52 -3.06 -27.65
CA GLU A 68 -16.57 -3.21 -28.77
C GLU A 68 -16.37 -4.68 -29.16
N GLY A 69 -15.97 -4.90 -30.42
CA GLY A 69 -15.66 -6.22 -30.97
C GLY A 69 -16.84 -6.90 -31.65
N LYS A 70 -16.69 -8.21 -31.91
CA LYS A 70 -17.64 -9.02 -32.69
C LYS A 70 -19.05 -9.08 -32.07
N HIS A 71 -19.12 -8.95 -30.75
CA HIS A 71 -20.36 -9.08 -29.98
C HIS A 71 -20.90 -7.74 -29.46
N LYS A 72 -20.47 -6.62 -30.06
CA LYS A 72 -20.95 -5.27 -29.74
C LYS A 72 -22.48 -5.20 -29.77
N GLY A 73 -23.07 -4.53 -28.78
CA GLY A 73 -24.51 -4.33 -28.70
C GLY A 73 -25.25 -5.40 -27.91
N LYS A 74 -24.60 -6.51 -27.54
CA LYS A 74 -25.24 -7.58 -26.78
C LYS A 74 -25.19 -7.30 -25.28
N ILE A 75 -26.31 -7.59 -24.62
CA ILE A 75 -26.42 -7.63 -23.16
C ILE A 75 -26.41 -9.11 -22.76
N ALA A 76 -25.56 -9.46 -21.81
CA ALA A 76 -25.42 -10.82 -21.31
C ALA A 76 -25.09 -10.81 -19.81
N GLU A 77 -25.41 -11.90 -19.13
CA GLU A 77 -25.02 -12.12 -17.74
C GLU A 77 -23.54 -12.50 -17.64
N VAL A 78 -22.86 -11.97 -16.64
CA VAL A 78 -21.47 -12.26 -16.31
C VAL A 78 -21.37 -13.62 -15.62
N LEU A 79 -20.66 -14.55 -16.26
CA LEU A 79 -20.42 -15.88 -15.70
C LEU A 79 -19.27 -15.84 -14.69
N ALA A 80 -18.14 -15.27 -15.11
CA ALA A 80 -16.94 -15.16 -14.28
C ALA A 80 -16.09 -13.97 -14.68
N TYR A 81 -15.56 -13.27 -13.68
CA TYR A 81 -14.47 -12.30 -13.84
C TYR A 81 -13.15 -12.96 -13.49
N SER A 82 -12.15 -12.85 -14.38
CA SER A 82 -10.79 -13.32 -14.13
C SER A 82 -9.86 -12.15 -13.80
N PRO A 83 -9.43 -12.01 -12.54
CA PRO A 83 -8.44 -11.01 -12.14
C PRO A 83 -7.10 -11.16 -12.86
N GLU A 84 -6.73 -12.38 -13.25
CA GLU A 84 -5.45 -12.68 -13.89
C GLU A 84 -5.30 -11.99 -15.25
N PHE A 85 -6.41 -11.81 -15.96
CA PHE A 85 -6.45 -11.28 -17.32
C PHE A 85 -7.15 -9.91 -17.41
N ASP A 86 -7.75 -9.44 -16.33
CA ASP A 86 -8.74 -8.35 -16.32
C ASP A 86 -9.79 -8.52 -17.43
N ALA A 87 -10.36 -9.72 -17.49
CA ALA A 87 -11.32 -10.12 -18.51
C ALA A 87 -12.55 -10.79 -17.89
N VAL A 88 -13.67 -10.65 -18.58
CA VAL A 88 -14.98 -11.14 -18.18
C VAL A 88 -15.43 -12.20 -19.18
N SER A 89 -15.98 -13.29 -18.67
CA SER A 89 -16.70 -14.29 -19.47
C SER A 89 -18.21 -14.04 -19.35
N LEU A 90 -18.89 -13.99 -20.49
CA LEU A 90 -20.30 -13.66 -20.57
C LEU A 90 -21.13 -14.86 -21.07
N SER A 91 -22.36 -14.95 -20.62
CA SER A 91 -23.34 -15.93 -21.10
C SER A 91 -23.71 -15.67 -22.56
N ASN A 92 -23.96 -16.72 -23.33
CA ASN A 92 -24.39 -16.65 -24.74
C ASN A 92 -23.43 -15.89 -25.69
N ILE A 93 -22.20 -15.64 -25.26
CA ILE A 93 -21.12 -15.08 -26.07
C ILE A 93 -19.99 -16.10 -26.09
N SER A 94 -20.02 -16.92 -27.13
CA SER A 94 -19.12 -18.05 -27.29
C SER A 94 -18.56 -18.12 -28.70
N THR A 95 -17.40 -18.78 -28.82
CA THR A 95 -16.82 -19.21 -30.07
C THR A 95 -16.79 -20.73 -30.18
N LYS A 96 -17.06 -21.22 -31.39
CA LYS A 96 -17.00 -22.65 -31.71
C LYS A 96 -15.56 -23.14 -31.66
N LYS A 97 -15.31 -24.14 -30.82
CA LYS A 97 -13.99 -24.72 -30.58
C LYS A 97 -14.02 -26.23 -30.66
N LEU A 98 -12.96 -26.83 -31.18
CA LEU A 98 -12.75 -28.28 -31.16
C LEU A 98 -12.25 -28.72 -29.78
N LEU A 99 -13.02 -29.56 -29.10
CA LEU A 99 -12.64 -30.19 -27.84
C LEU A 99 -12.27 -31.66 -28.05
N PRO A 100 -11.13 -32.14 -27.50
CA PRO A 100 -10.84 -33.57 -27.42
C PRO A 100 -11.90 -34.31 -26.59
N LYS A 101 -12.21 -35.56 -26.97
CA LYS A 101 -13.21 -36.41 -26.29
C LYS A 101 -13.07 -36.49 -24.76
N PRO A 102 -11.86 -36.55 -24.16
CA PRO A 102 -11.73 -36.58 -22.70
C PRO A 102 -12.27 -35.34 -21.99
N PHE A 103 -12.44 -34.21 -22.69
CA PHE A 103 -12.98 -32.96 -22.14
C PHE A 103 -14.42 -32.70 -22.56
N TRP A 104 -15.12 -33.69 -23.11
CA TRP A 104 -16.51 -33.53 -23.49
C TRP A 104 -17.40 -33.53 -22.25
N PRO A 105 -18.28 -32.52 -22.08
CA PRO A 105 -19.42 -32.65 -21.19
C PRO A 105 -20.29 -33.85 -21.58
N GLU A 106 -20.93 -34.42 -20.56
CA GLU A 106 -21.87 -35.53 -20.74
C GLU A 106 -22.99 -35.13 -21.70
N GLY A 107 -23.27 -35.99 -22.69
CA GLY A 107 -24.30 -35.73 -23.70
C GLY A 107 -23.83 -34.98 -24.96
N GLN A 108 -22.56 -34.58 -25.05
CA GLN A 108 -22.02 -34.00 -26.28
C GLN A 108 -21.76 -35.08 -27.36
N THR A 109 -22.28 -34.85 -28.57
CA THR A 109 -22.13 -35.79 -29.72
C THR A 109 -21.03 -35.38 -30.70
N SER A 110 -20.76 -34.08 -30.83
CA SER A 110 -19.85 -33.54 -31.84
C SER A 110 -18.53 -33.04 -31.23
N HIS A 111 -17.45 -32.99 -32.02
CA HIS A 111 -16.18 -32.42 -31.55
C HIS A 111 -16.21 -30.89 -31.40
N VAL A 112 -17.22 -30.22 -31.95
CA VAL A 112 -17.37 -28.76 -31.89
C VAL A 112 -18.21 -28.41 -30.65
N TYR A 113 -17.65 -27.57 -29.80
CA TYR A 113 -18.26 -27.06 -28.58
C TYR A 113 -18.26 -25.53 -28.58
N ASP A 114 -19.32 -24.93 -28.04
CA ASP A 114 -19.41 -23.49 -27.87
C ASP A 114 -18.71 -23.09 -26.57
N PHE A 115 -17.49 -22.55 -26.68
CA PHE A 115 -16.69 -22.15 -25.53
C PHE A 115 -16.86 -20.65 -25.25
N PRO A 116 -17.08 -20.20 -23.99
CA PRO A 116 -17.25 -18.79 -23.67
C PRO A 116 -15.99 -17.97 -23.97
N ASP A 117 -16.17 -16.80 -24.57
CA ASP A 117 -15.05 -15.89 -24.88
C ASP A 117 -14.66 -15.04 -23.66
N TYR A 118 -13.37 -14.76 -23.53
CA TYR A 118 -12.86 -13.77 -22.59
C TYR A 118 -12.85 -12.39 -23.23
N ILE A 119 -13.66 -11.48 -22.70
CA ILE A 119 -13.72 -10.09 -23.17
C ILE A 119 -13.02 -9.19 -22.14
N PRO A 120 -12.05 -8.36 -22.55
CA PRO A 120 -11.39 -7.43 -21.64
C PRO A 120 -12.39 -6.53 -20.92
N ARG A 121 -12.17 -6.25 -19.63
CA ARG A 121 -13.05 -5.43 -18.79
C ARG A 121 -13.35 -4.06 -19.37
N ASN A 122 -12.39 -3.46 -20.07
CA ASN A 122 -12.52 -2.15 -20.71
C ASN A 122 -13.58 -2.12 -21.83
N LYS A 123 -13.87 -3.26 -22.45
CA LYS A 123 -14.86 -3.40 -23.55
C LYS A 123 -16.24 -3.79 -23.07
N VAL A 124 -16.43 -3.81 -21.75
CA VAL A 124 -17.65 -4.27 -21.09
C VAL A 124 -18.13 -3.17 -20.13
N ARG A 125 -19.41 -2.89 -20.16
CA ARG A 125 -20.08 -1.93 -19.27
C ARG A 125 -21.14 -2.66 -18.47
N VAL A 126 -21.34 -2.25 -17.21
CA VAL A 126 -22.34 -2.89 -16.36
C VAL A 126 -23.72 -2.32 -16.69
N VAL A 127 -24.76 -3.15 -16.62
CA VAL A 127 -26.13 -2.78 -16.92
C VAL A 127 -26.96 -2.84 -15.65
N GLY A 128 -27.60 -1.72 -15.30
CA GLY A 128 -28.62 -1.65 -14.27
C GLY A 128 -30.01 -1.93 -14.83
N LYS A 129 -30.85 -2.57 -14.02
CA LYS A 129 -32.28 -2.70 -14.29
C LYS A 129 -33.01 -1.63 -13.47
N SER A 130 -33.57 -0.62 -14.14
CA SER A 130 -34.52 0.30 -13.50
C SER A 130 -35.94 -0.20 -13.76
N LYS A 131 -36.79 -0.11 -12.75
CA LYS A 131 -38.22 -0.40 -12.85
C LYS A 131 -38.97 0.89 -12.51
N GLU A 132 -39.18 1.71 -13.52
CA GLU A 132 -40.01 2.90 -13.45
C GLU A 132 -41.36 2.60 -14.10
N ASP A 133 -42.45 2.92 -13.40
CA ASP A 133 -43.84 2.82 -13.89
C ASP A 133 -44.23 1.46 -14.50
N GLY A 134 -43.73 0.37 -13.91
CA GLY A 134 -44.03 -0.99 -14.35
C GLY A 134 -43.31 -1.44 -15.63
N ARG A 135 -42.51 -0.57 -16.25
CA ARG A 135 -41.64 -0.91 -17.38
C ARG A 135 -40.21 -1.17 -16.88
N ILE A 136 -39.61 -2.25 -17.35
CA ILE A 136 -38.21 -2.56 -17.05
C ILE A 136 -37.36 -1.89 -18.12
N SER A 137 -36.60 -0.88 -17.74
CA SER A 137 -35.61 -0.23 -18.59
C SER A 137 -34.20 -0.72 -18.23
N TYR A 138 -33.39 -0.97 -19.25
CA TYR A 138 -31.99 -1.35 -19.08
C TYR A 138 -31.13 -0.10 -19.23
N MET A 139 -30.42 0.26 -18.16
CA MET A 139 -29.51 1.40 -18.15
C MET A 139 -28.08 0.90 -18.27
N VAL A 140 -27.38 1.34 -19.31
CA VAL A 140 -25.95 0.99 -19.50
C VAL A 140 -25.11 2.02 -18.76
N ALA A 141 -24.33 1.59 -17.78
CA ALA A 141 -23.45 2.48 -17.03
C ALA A 141 -22.20 2.83 -17.86
N GLU A 142 -21.95 4.13 -18.07
CA GLU A 142 -20.71 4.58 -18.73
C GLU A 142 -19.47 4.17 -17.92
N GLY A 143 -19.54 4.31 -16.60
CA GLY A 143 -18.53 3.87 -15.66
C GLY A 143 -19.15 3.59 -14.30
N VAL A 144 -18.39 2.93 -13.43
CA VAL A 144 -18.80 2.64 -12.06
C VAL A 144 -17.84 3.36 -11.11
N VAL A 145 -18.40 4.12 -10.18
CA VAL A 145 -17.66 4.80 -9.11
C VAL A 145 -17.91 4.05 -7.81
N MET A 146 -16.83 3.72 -7.08
CA MET A 146 -16.95 3.03 -5.79
C MET A 146 -17.19 4.05 -4.68
N GLY A 147 -18.27 3.84 -3.94
CA GLY A 147 -18.65 4.61 -2.76
C GLY A 147 -18.01 4.08 -1.47
N LYS A 148 -18.72 4.25 -0.36
CA LYS A 148 -18.25 3.80 0.96
C LYS A 148 -18.40 2.29 1.08
N PRO A 149 -17.48 1.59 1.78
CA PRO A 149 -17.65 0.18 2.08
C PRO A 149 -18.75 -0.04 3.12
N TYR A 150 -19.66 -0.98 2.85
CA TYR A 150 -20.68 -1.47 3.77
C TYR A 150 -20.53 -2.98 3.96
N TYR A 151 -21.05 -3.52 5.06
CA TYR A 151 -21.07 -4.96 5.28
C TYR A 151 -22.28 -5.57 4.57
N ASP A 152 -22.04 -6.45 3.60
CA ASP A 152 -23.09 -7.20 2.93
C ASP A 152 -23.18 -8.61 3.52
N ASP A 153 -24.31 -8.90 4.17
CA ASP A 153 -24.59 -10.19 4.80
C ASP A 153 -24.61 -11.35 3.79
N ARG A 154 -25.04 -11.09 2.54
CA ARG A 154 -25.11 -12.11 1.48
C ARG A 154 -23.72 -12.60 1.08
N TYR A 155 -22.76 -11.67 1.07
CA TYR A 155 -21.37 -11.96 0.76
C TYR A 155 -20.51 -12.25 2.00
N LYS A 156 -21.05 -11.99 3.20
CA LYS A 156 -20.36 -12.03 4.49
C LYS A 156 -19.05 -11.21 4.50
N LYS A 157 -19.03 -10.08 3.77
CA LYS A 157 -17.83 -9.26 3.52
C LYS A 157 -18.17 -7.77 3.47
N TRP A 158 -17.17 -6.94 3.79
CA TRP A 158 -17.22 -5.50 3.55
C TRP A 158 -16.96 -5.22 2.06
N ILE A 159 -17.94 -4.64 1.38
CA ILE A 159 -17.94 -4.38 -0.07
C ILE A 159 -18.29 -2.90 -0.30
N PRO A 160 -17.66 -2.21 -1.26
CA PRO A 160 -18.03 -0.84 -1.61
C PRO A 160 -19.43 -0.75 -2.24
N GLU A 161 -20.20 0.27 -1.89
CA GLU A 161 -21.34 0.72 -2.70
C GLU A 161 -20.86 1.07 -4.12
N ARG A 162 -21.70 0.86 -5.13
CA ARG A 162 -21.32 1.14 -6.53
C ARG A 162 -22.34 2.05 -7.19
N TYR A 163 -21.85 3.17 -7.72
CA TYR A 163 -22.66 4.20 -8.35
C TYR A 163 -22.37 4.28 -9.84
N ILE A 164 -23.38 4.65 -10.63
CA ILE A 164 -23.15 5.00 -12.03
C ILE A 164 -22.40 6.33 -12.07
N LYS A 165 -21.34 6.41 -12.88
CA LYS A 165 -20.56 7.64 -13.04
C LYS A 165 -21.48 8.80 -13.44
N HIS A 166 -21.36 9.94 -12.75
CA HIS A 166 -22.17 11.15 -12.96
C HIS A 166 -23.66 11.04 -12.60
N HIS A 167 -24.08 9.96 -11.94
CA HIS A 167 -25.45 9.77 -11.44
C HIS A 167 -25.47 9.24 -10.02
N ASP A 168 -26.43 9.67 -9.21
CA ASP A 168 -26.59 9.21 -7.82
C ASP A 168 -27.34 7.86 -7.74
N TYR A 169 -27.45 7.15 -8.86
CA TYR A 169 -28.08 5.83 -8.91
C TYR A 169 -27.13 4.76 -8.40
N GLU A 170 -27.49 4.15 -7.27
CA GLU A 170 -26.80 2.99 -6.72
C GLU A 170 -27.17 1.73 -7.51
N LEU A 171 -26.14 1.03 -7.97
CA LEU A 171 -26.30 -0.27 -8.61
C LEU A 171 -26.10 -1.36 -7.54
N PRO A 172 -27.12 -2.11 -7.13
CA PRO A 172 -26.95 -3.11 -6.06
C PRO A 172 -26.13 -4.31 -6.55
N TRP A 173 -25.20 -4.84 -5.75
CA TRP A 173 -24.47 -6.07 -6.10
C TRP A 173 -25.41 -7.27 -6.33
N PRO A 174 -25.08 -8.17 -7.27
CA PRO A 174 -25.91 -9.34 -7.54
C PRO A 174 -25.88 -10.29 -6.35
N THR A 175 -26.87 -11.18 -6.23
CA THR A 175 -26.88 -12.16 -5.15
C THR A 175 -25.92 -13.30 -5.49
N PRO A 176 -24.96 -13.64 -4.62
CA PRO A 176 -24.02 -14.71 -4.91
C PRO A 176 -24.74 -16.07 -4.98
N PRO A 177 -24.19 -17.06 -5.71
CA PRO A 177 -24.75 -18.40 -5.70
C PRO A 177 -24.71 -18.99 -4.29
N LYS A 178 -25.81 -19.64 -3.87
CA LYS A 178 -25.87 -20.31 -2.57
C LYS A 178 -24.86 -21.44 -2.55
N MET A 179 -23.90 -21.36 -1.65
CA MET A 179 -22.95 -22.44 -1.42
C MET A 179 -23.59 -23.45 -0.47
N ASN A 180 -23.63 -24.72 -0.86
CA ASN A 180 -24.08 -25.78 0.02
C ASN A 180 -22.94 -26.15 0.98
N ASP A 181 -23.30 -26.47 2.21
CA ASP A 181 -22.31 -26.96 3.18
C ASP A 181 -21.77 -28.31 2.74
N GLY A 182 -20.44 -28.44 2.77
CA GLY A 182 -19.77 -29.71 2.51
C GLY A 182 -19.84 -30.64 3.72
N GLU A 183 -19.66 -31.94 3.51
CA GLU A 183 -19.66 -32.94 4.58
C GLU A 183 -18.58 -32.68 5.65
N LEU A 184 -17.45 -32.07 5.26
CA LEU A 184 -16.35 -31.70 6.15
C LEU A 184 -16.49 -30.28 6.74
N SER A 185 -17.57 -29.56 6.43
CA SER A 185 -17.83 -28.24 6.99
C SER A 185 -18.38 -28.36 8.41
N THR A 186 -17.92 -27.50 9.31
CA THR A 186 -18.50 -27.38 10.65
C THR A 186 -19.82 -26.59 10.61
N PRO A 187 -20.88 -27.02 11.30
CA PRO A 187 -22.14 -26.30 11.35
C PRO A 187 -22.00 -24.98 12.11
N GLU A 188 -22.83 -23.99 11.76
CA GLU A 188 -22.75 -22.62 12.29
C GLU A 188 -22.85 -22.55 13.82
N ASP A 189 -23.74 -23.35 14.42
CA ASP A 189 -23.93 -23.40 15.87
C ASP A 189 -22.64 -23.79 16.61
N LYS A 190 -21.84 -24.68 16.03
CA LYS A 190 -20.57 -25.13 16.62
C LYS A 190 -19.44 -24.13 16.45
N VAL A 191 -19.48 -23.33 15.39
CA VAL A 191 -18.47 -22.30 15.13
C VAL A 191 -18.70 -21.07 16.03
N THR A 192 -19.96 -20.73 16.27
CA THR A 192 -20.35 -19.58 17.11
C THR A 192 -20.28 -19.89 18.60
N GLU A 193 -20.14 -21.17 18.99
CA GLU A 193 -19.96 -21.61 20.37
C GLU A 193 -18.65 -21.02 20.97
N ARG A 194 -18.81 -20.14 21.97
CA ARG A 194 -17.68 -19.55 22.69
C ARG A 194 -17.07 -20.57 23.66
N THR A 195 -16.00 -21.23 23.22
CA THR A 195 -15.32 -22.27 24.01
C THR A 195 -14.22 -21.74 24.93
N PHE A 196 -13.66 -20.55 24.67
CA PHE A 196 -12.56 -20.00 25.45
C PHE A 196 -12.93 -18.65 26.09
N GLU A 197 -12.73 -18.59 27.41
CA GLU A 197 -12.84 -17.37 28.21
C GLU A 197 -11.55 -17.17 29.01
N PHE A 198 -11.12 -15.92 29.17
CA PHE A 198 -9.90 -15.56 29.89
C PHE A 198 -10.13 -15.67 31.41
N ASN A 199 -9.95 -16.88 31.95
CA ASN A 199 -10.25 -17.16 33.36
C ASN A 199 -9.10 -16.87 34.33
N THR A 200 -7.83 -16.95 33.88
CA THR A 200 -6.66 -16.84 34.78
C THR A 200 -5.51 -16.07 34.17
N ILE A 201 -4.95 -15.11 34.92
CA ILE A 201 -3.71 -14.40 34.56
C ILE A 201 -2.48 -15.19 35.03
N GLY A 202 -2.57 -15.91 36.15
CA GLY A 202 -1.43 -16.62 36.74
C GLY A 202 -1.03 -17.93 36.03
N LYS A 203 -1.92 -18.52 35.22
CA LYS A 203 -1.67 -19.76 34.47
C LYS A 203 -1.90 -19.54 32.98
N SER A 204 -0.91 -19.93 32.17
CA SER A 204 -1.06 -19.92 30.71
C SER A 204 -2.06 -20.98 30.27
N SER A 205 -2.90 -20.63 29.30
CA SER A 205 -3.83 -21.56 28.65
C SER A 205 -3.12 -22.65 27.84
N ILE A 206 -1.89 -22.36 27.38
CA ILE A 206 -1.08 -23.27 26.57
C ILE A 206 -0.04 -23.95 27.46
N PRO A 207 0.08 -25.29 27.42
CA PRO A 207 1.09 -26.00 28.19
C PRO A 207 2.50 -25.60 27.72
N LYS A 208 3.43 -25.42 28.67
CA LYS A 208 4.81 -24.97 28.40
C LYS A 208 5.52 -25.81 27.35
N GLN A 209 5.25 -27.12 27.31
CA GLN A 209 5.83 -28.07 26.36
C GLN A 209 5.47 -27.75 24.89
N LEU A 210 4.26 -27.22 24.65
CA LEU A 210 3.74 -26.95 23.30
C LEU A 210 4.22 -25.60 22.75
N VAL A 211 4.68 -24.70 23.62
CA VAL A 211 5.15 -23.36 23.22
C VAL A 211 6.28 -23.45 22.19
N ASN A 212 7.19 -24.42 22.31
CA ASN A 212 8.30 -24.59 21.36
C ASN A 212 7.86 -25.13 19.99
N GLN A 213 6.67 -25.73 19.90
CA GLN A 213 6.07 -26.16 18.63
C GLN A 213 5.35 -25.00 17.94
N LEU A 214 4.70 -24.13 18.72
CA LEU A 214 4.00 -22.95 18.21
C LEU A 214 4.93 -21.86 17.70
N ARG A 215 6.10 -21.70 18.33
CA ARG A 215 7.08 -20.68 17.95
C ARG A 215 8.50 -21.24 17.99
N ASN A 216 9.36 -20.71 17.13
CA ASN A 216 10.79 -21.02 17.18
C ASN A 216 11.44 -20.38 18.43
N PRO A 217 11.93 -21.17 19.41
CA PRO A 217 12.58 -20.62 20.59
C PRO A 217 13.93 -19.93 20.29
N TYR A 218 14.59 -20.32 19.20
CA TYR A 218 15.92 -19.83 18.77
C TYR A 218 15.84 -18.90 17.56
N SER A 219 14.74 -18.17 17.39
CA SER A 219 14.60 -17.21 16.28
C SER A 219 15.67 -16.12 16.36
N LYS A 220 16.46 -15.97 15.28
CA LYS A 220 17.45 -14.89 15.13
C LYS A 220 16.85 -13.48 15.20
N PHE A 221 15.54 -13.37 14.94
CA PHE A 221 14.83 -12.10 14.96
C PHE A 221 14.34 -11.72 16.37
N LYS A 222 14.51 -12.60 17.36
CA LYS A 222 14.18 -12.30 18.76
C LYS A 222 15.27 -11.45 19.38
N LYS A 223 15.07 -10.12 19.39
CA LYS A 223 15.92 -9.18 20.12
C LYS A 223 15.76 -9.41 21.62
N ARG A 224 16.87 -9.45 22.37
CA ARG A 224 16.87 -9.52 23.84
C ARG A 224 17.27 -8.15 24.35
N GLU A 225 16.51 -7.64 25.31
CA GLU A 225 16.90 -6.46 26.07
C GLU A 225 18.08 -6.84 26.97
N LEU A 226 19.08 -5.96 27.01
CA LEU A 226 20.24 -6.14 27.85
C LEU A 226 19.86 -5.81 29.30
N ASN A 227 20.20 -6.69 30.23
CA ASN A 227 20.06 -6.41 31.65
C ASN A 227 21.11 -5.36 32.07
N GLY A 228 20.85 -4.57 33.12
CA GLY A 228 21.79 -3.55 33.63
C GLY A 228 23.20 -4.11 33.92
N LEU A 229 23.29 -5.34 34.41
CA LEU A 229 24.57 -6.04 34.58
C LEU A 229 25.27 -6.34 33.25
N GLN A 230 24.51 -6.68 32.20
CA GLN A 230 25.06 -6.89 30.86
C GLN A 230 25.51 -5.57 30.24
N VAL A 231 24.78 -4.49 30.48
CA VAL A 231 25.18 -3.13 30.07
C VAL A 231 26.45 -2.70 30.80
N ALA A 232 26.54 -2.92 32.12
CA ALA A 232 27.74 -2.62 32.91
C ALA A 232 28.95 -3.49 32.55
N LYS A 233 28.74 -4.70 32.00
CA LYS A 233 29.83 -5.52 31.43
C LYS A 233 30.23 -5.07 30.03
N LEU A 234 29.28 -4.53 29.26
CA LEU A 234 29.52 -4.00 27.92
C LEU A 234 30.27 -2.67 27.99
N ASN A 235 29.91 -1.83 28.97
CA ASN A 235 30.59 -0.57 29.25
C ASN A 235 31.84 -0.86 30.09
N GLY A 236 32.99 -0.36 29.65
CA GLY A 236 34.21 -0.42 30.46
C GLY A 236 34.10 0.49 31.69
N PRO A 237 34.92 0.26 32.73
CA PRO A 237 35.03 1.21 33.82
C PRO A 237 35.56 2.55 33.30
N GLU A 238 34.96 3.65 33.76
CA GLU A 238 35.45 4.99 33.44
C GLU A 238 36.81 5.22 34.11
N MET A 239 37.73 5.83 33.36
CA MET A 239 39.02 6.22 33.92
C MET A 239 38.81 7.35 34.94
N PRO A 240 39.41 7.28 36.13
CA PRO A 240 39.30 8.36 37.10
C PRO A 240 39.92 9.64 36.54
N LEU A 241 39.23 10.76 36.72
CA LEU A 241 39.72 12.08 36.30
C LEU A 241 41.00 12.46 37.04
N THR A 242 41.96 13.04 36.32
CA THR A 242 43.20 13.56 36.93
C THR A 242 42.90 14.78 37.81
N ILE A 243 43.81 15.11 38.73
CA ILE A 243 43.66 16.25 39.64
C ILE A 243 43.45 17.55 38.84
N GLU A 244 44.22 17.74 37.77
CA GLU A 244 44.11 18.91 36.88
C GLU A 244 42.77 18.98 36.15
N GLN A 245 42.26 17.84 35.66
CA GLN A 245 40.95 17.79 35.01
C GLN A 245 39.82 18.13 35.98
N LYS A 246 39.91 17.68 37.24
CA LYS A 246 38.96 18.06 38.29
C LYS A 246 39.01 19.55 38.60
N ILE A 247 40.22 20.12 38.69
CA ILE A 247 40.40 21.57 38.88
C ILE A 247 39.84 22.34 37.68
N TRP A 248 40.06 21.87 36.46
CA TRP A 248 39.52 22.50 35.26
C TRP A 248 38.00 22.44 35.21
N LEU A 249 37.40 21.29 35.55
CA LEU A 249 35.94 21.15 35.64
C LEU A 249 35.36 22.09 36.70
N ALA A 250 35.96 22.15 37.90
CA ALA A 250 35.56 23.10 38.93
C ALA A 250 35.63 24.57 38.43
N LYS A 251 36.72 24.93 37.74
CA LYS A 251 36.86 26.25 37.11
C LYS A 251 35.87 26.49 35.97
N GLN A 252 35.38 25.45 35.29
CA GLN A 252 34.35 25.58 34.25
C GLN A 252 32.96 25.71 34.87
N THR A 253 32.65 24.99 35.94
CA THR A 253 31.39 25.14 36.69
C THR A 253 31.30 26.47 37.41
N GLU A 254 32.42 27.05 37.83
CA GLU A 254 32.49 28.39 38.42
C GLU A 254 32.38 29.51 37.39
N LYS A 255 32.67 29.23 36.11
CA LYS A 255 32.48 30.23 35.07
C LYS A 255 30.99 30.41 34.83
N PRO A 256 30.47 31.64 34.91
CA PRO A 256 29.08 31.88 34.53
C PRO A 256 28.90 31.51 33.06
N GLU A 257 27.74 30.93 32.74
CA GLU A 257 27.38 30.64 31.37
C GLU A 257 27.42 31.92 30.53
N LYS A 258 28.06 31.85 29.35
CA LYS A 258 28.24 33.03 28.49
C LYS A 258 26.90 33.40 27.87
N LYS A 259 26.26 34.43 28.42
CA LYS A 259 25.10 35.06 27.79
C LYS A 259 25.52 35.77 26.50
N LEU A 260 24.85 35.43 25.40
CA LEU A 260 25.03 36.13 24.13
C LEU A 260 23.93 37.18 23.98
N TYR A 261 24.33 38.40 23.70
CA TYR A 261 23.44 39.53 23.48
C TYR A 261 23.42 39.91 22.00
N PRO A 262 22.28 40.40 21.48
CA PRO A 262 22.27 41.00 20.16
C PRO A 262 23.15 42.25 20.16
N LEU A 263 23.77 42.55 19.01
CA LEU A 263 24.48 43.82 18.82
C LEU A 263 23.57 45.02 19.13
N SER A 264 24.13 46.05 19.75
CA SER A 264 23.42 47.31 19.99
C SER A 264 23.01 47.98 18.67
N GLU A 265 21.93 48.77 18.73
CA GLU A 265 21.35 49.42 17.56
C GLU A 265 22.34 50.40 16.91
N GLU A 266 23.04 51.18 17.73
CA GLU A 266 24.10 52.10 17.28
C GLU A 266 25.20 51.38 16.49
N VAL A 267 25.59 50.19 16.95
CA VAL A 267 26.64 49.40 16.28
C VAL A 267 26.09 48.75 15.00
N LYS A 268 24.82 48.34 14.96
CA LYS A 268 24.18 47.85 13.73
C LYS A 268 24.11 48.93 12.66
N GLU A 269 23.75 50.15 13.03
CA GLU A 269 23.70 51.30 12.12
C GLU A 269 25.10 51.69 11.63
N PHE A 270 26.10 51.66 12.51
CA PHE A 270 27.49 51.90 12.14
C PHE A 270 28.02 50.85 11.15
N ILE A 271 27.74 49.57 11.39
CA ILE A 271 28.13 48.49 10.47
C ILE A 271 27.37 48.64 9.15
N GLY A 272 26.07 48.92 9.19
CA GLY A 272 25.24 49.11 8.01
C GLY A 272 25.70 50.26 7.11
N SER A 273 26.03 51.42 7.68
CA SER A 273 26.56 52.57 6.94
C SER A 273 27.92 52.25 6.29
N LYS A 274 28.83 51.60 7.01
CA LYS A 274 30.13 51.16 6.47
C LYS A 274 29.99 50.13 5.35
N MET A 275 29.05 49.19 5.48
CA MET A 275 28.77 48.21 4.44
C MET A 275 28.19 48.88 3.18
N ALA A 276 27.26 49.83 3.33
CA ALA A 276 26.69 50.58 2.21
C ALA A 276 27.75 51.41 1.49
N ASP A 277 28.61 52.13 2.23
CA ASP A 277 29.74 52.87 1.68
C ASP A 277 30.69 51.96 0.88
N HIS A 278 30.94 50.75 1.38
CA HIS A 278 31.79 49.78 0.71
C HIS A 278 31.13 49.22 -0.56
N MET A 279 29.83 48.88 -0.52
CA MET A 279 29.09 48.38 -1.68
C MET A 279 29.00 49.43 -2.80
N ASN A 280 28.83 50.71 -2.44
CA ASN A 280 28.81 51.81 -3.40
C ASN A 280 30.17 52.02 -4.08
N LYS A 281 31.28 51.74 -3.40
CA LYS A 281 32.65 51.86 -3.95
C LYS A 281 33.04 50.71 -4.88
N ILE A 282 32.36 49.57 -4.87
CA ILE A 282 32.67 48.45 -5.75
C ILE A 282 32.11 48.75 -7.14
N GLU A 283 32.96 48.99 -8.14
CA GLU A 283 32.54 49.30 -9.52
C GLU A 283 32.22 48.05 -10.35
N SER A 284 32.74 46.88 -9.97
CA SER A 284 32.59 45.65 -10.75
C SER A 284 31.22 44.98 -10.50
N PRO A 285 30.43 44.73 -11.56
CA PRO A 285 29.10 44.13 -11.41
C PRO A 285 29.15 42.66 -10.96
N GLU A 286 30.21 41.94 -11.32
CA GLU A 286 30.38 40.52 -10.97
C GLU A 286 30.65 40.31 -9.47
N LEU A 287 31.45 41.17 -8.85
CA LEU A 287 31.70 41.10 -7.41
C LEU A 287 30.47 41.47 -6.59
N ARG A 288 29.67 42.45 -7.06
CA ARG A 288 28.39 42.78 -6.42
C ARG A 288 27.44 41.58 -6.44
N HIS A 289 27.28 40.96 -7.61
CA HIS A 289 26.46 39.76 -7.74
C HIS A 289 26.97 38.61 -6.85
N HIS A 290 28.29 38.40 -6.76
CA HIS A 290 28.86 37.38 -5.90
C HIS A 290 28.54 37.64 -4.41
N LEU A 291 28.68 38.87 -3.93
CA LEU A 291 28.39 39.25 -2.54
C LEU A 291 26.89 39.12 -2.23
N GLU A 292 26.01 39.47 -3.17
CA GLU A 292 24.57 39.25 -3.03
C GLU A 292 24.25 37.76 -2.88
N VAL A 293 24.84 36.90 -3.71
CA VAL A 293 24.69 35.44 -3.60
C VAL A 293 25.20 34.93 -2.25
N LEU A 294 26.36 35.40 -1.77
CA LEU A 294 26.89 35.01 -0.46
C LEU A 294 26.00 35.46 0.70
N SER A 295 25.34 36.62 0.60
CA SER A 295 24.44 37.11 1.65
C SER A 295 23.18 36.25 1.81
N GLN A 296 22.78 35.52 0.76
CA GLN A 296 21.63 34.61 0.79
C GLN A 296 21.97 33.22 1.34
N VAL A 297 23.26 32.88 1.49
CA VAL A 297 23.69 31.57 2.00
C VAL A 297 23.37 31.46 3.49
N ARG A 298 22.57 30.45 3.85
CA ARG A 298 22.28 30.13 5.26
C ARG A 298 23.42 29.34 5.88
N ILE A 299 23.98 29.86 6.96
CA ILE A 299 25.07 29.22 7.70
C ILE A 299 24.49 28.60 8.99
N PRO A 300 24.66 27.29 9.23
CA PRO A 300 24.03 26.60 10.36
C PRO A 300 24.53 27.09 11.72
N ASP A 301 25.77 27.57 11.80
CA ASP A 301 26.32 28.10 13.05
C ASP A 301 25.70 29.46 13.41
N PHE A 302 25.33 30.27 12.41
CA PHE A 302 24.60 31.52 12.63
C PHE A 302 23.20 31.25 13.19
N GLU A 303 22.49 30.26 12.66
CA GLU A 303 21.17 29.85 13.16
C GLU A 303 21.24 29.36 14.62
N LYS A 304 22.30 28.64 15.00
CA LYS A 304 22.52 28.23 16.40
C LYS A 304 22.73 29.44 17.30
N THR A 305 23.55 30.41 16.88
CA THR A 305 23.77 31.62 17.68
C THR A 305 22.52 32.48 17.83
N LEU A 306 21.69 32.58 16.79
CA LEU A 306 20.41 33.29 16.87
C LEU A 306 19.45 32.63 17.86
N LYS A 307 19.37 31.30 17.87
CA LYS A 307 18.55 30.56 18.84
C LYS A 307 18.99 30.81 20.28
N ILE A 308 20.31 30.80 20.53
CA ILE A 308 20.86 31.09 21.86
C ILE A 308 20.51 32.53 22.27
N ILE A 309 20.60 33.50 21.36
CA ILE A 309 20.21 34.91 21.62
C ILE A 309 18.71 35.05 21.90
N GLU A 310 17.87 34.28 21.22
CA GLU A 310 16.42 34.26 21.47
C GLU A 310 16.07 33.63 22.81
N GLU A 311 16.78 32.56 23.19
CA GLU A 311 16.65 31.88 24.48
C GLU A 311 17.09 32.79 25.63
N THR A 312 18.25 33.45 25.53
CA THR A 312 18.72 34.40 26.55
C THR A 312 17.76 35.58 26.73
N LYS A 313 17.21 36.11 25.63
CA LYS A 313 16.23 37.20 25.69
C LYS A 313 14.91 36.78 26.34
N LYS A 314 14.47 35.54 26.13
CA LYS A 314 13.26 34.98 26.77
C LYS A 314 13.47 34.78 28.26
N GLU A 315 14.60 34.20 28.66
CA GLU A 315 14.93 34.00 30.07
C GLU A 315 14.96 35.33 30.84
N GLU A 316 15.54 36.38 30.26
CA GLU A 316 15.60 37.70 30.89
C GLU A 316 14.22 38.36 31.01
N SER A 317 13.37 38.26 29.98
CA SER A 317 11.99 38.77 30.05
C SER A 317 11.15 38.06 31.13
N VAL A 318 11.39 36.76 31.37
CA VAL A 318 10.71 36.01 32.44
C VAL A 318 11.20 36.46 33.81
N THR A 319 12.51 36.69 33.98
CA THR A 319 13.05 37.19 35.25
C THR A 319 12.62 38.63 35.55
N GLU A 320 12.51 39.52 34.55
CA GLU A 320 12.01 40.89 34.73
C GLU A 320 10.50 40.93 35.06
N GLU A 321 9.71 40.00 34.52
CA GLU A 321 8.30 39.82 34.87
C GLU A 321 8.09 39.24 36.28
N GLU A 322 9.03 38.44 36.79
CA GLU A 322 9.01 37.94 38.16
C GLU A 322 9.44 38.99 39.18
N ASP A 323 10.47 39.79 38.88
CA ASP A 323 10.96 40.88 39.74
C ASP A 323 10.00 42.08 39.81
N SER A 324 9.14 42.28 38.81
CA SER A 324 8.10 43.34 38.80
C SER A 324 6.79 42.94 39.49
N ARG A 325 6.66 41.65 39.88
CA ARG A 325 5.51 41.11 40.62
C ARG A 325 5.76 40.97 42.13
N LEU A 326 7.00 41.19 42.58
CA LEU A 326 7.41 41.32 43.99
C LEU A 326 7.45 42.80 44.37
#